data_AF-X0URG8-F1
#
_entry.id   AF-X0URG8-F1
#
_cell.length_a   1.000
_cell.length_b   1.000
_cell.length_c   1.000
_cell.angle_alpha   90.00
_cell.angle_beta   90.00
_cell.angle_gamma   90.00
#
_symmetry.space_group_name_H-M   'P 1'
#
loop_
_entity.id
_entity.type
_entity.pdbx_description
1 polymer ?
#
loop_
_entity_poly.entity_id
_entity_poly.type
_entity_poly.pdbx_seq_one_letter_code
_entity_poly.pdbx_strand_id
1 'polypeptide(L)'
;MSLIRFILRRLLTIIPTLFVILVITFIMTRMLPGDPAMLRMHPRATYEDYLREVARLGLDQPIYVQFLVFLGDIFSGNWGNSYILGRDYPIWLLINQKLSISLEIMAISMIIAIILGLKLGKVSAAHRNTKRDKLAKIFIYIFVSIPAFVIITYFMQLYVATPLQILPIFGYKT
;
A
#
# COMPACT_ATOMS: atom_id res chain seq x y z
N MET A 1 -17.96 26.41 -2.99
CA MET A 1 -18.58 25.06 -2.87
C MET A 1 -18.85 24.80 -1.40
N SER A 2 -20.04 24.35 -1.01
CA SER A 2 -20.25 23.92 0.38
C SER A 2 -19.37 22.70 0.68
N LEU A 3 -18.86 22.61 1.91
CA LEU A 3 -18.01 21.50 2.37
C LEU A 3 -18.63 20.13 2.05
N ILE A 4 -19.95 20.02 2.23
CA ILE A 4 -20.73 18.81 1.91
C ILE A 4 -20.64 18.46 0.42
N ARG A 5 -20.82 19.44 -0.48
CA ARG A 5 -20.71 19.20 -1.94
C ARG A 5 -19.29 18.77 -2.33
N PHE A 6 -18.27 19.31 -1.67
CA PHE A 6 -16.88 18.89 -1.88
C PHE A 6 -16.64 17.44 -1.43
N ILE A 7 -17.07 17.08 -0.22
CA ILE A 7 -16.94 15.72 0.33
C ILE A 7 -17.67 14.71 -0.57
N LEU A 8 -18.92 15.00 -0.94
CA LEU A 8 -19.71 14.13 -1.83
C LEU A 8 -19.03 13.93 -3.18
N ARG A 9 -18.53 15.01 -3.81
CA ARG A 9 -17.79 14.90 -5.07
C ARG A 9 -16.55 14.02 -4.92
N ARG A 10 -15.84 14.13 -3.80
CA ARG A 10 -14.64 13.33 -3.52
C ARG A 10 -14.98 11.85 -3.30
N LEU A 11 -16.04 11.55 -2.56
CA LEU A 11 -16.54 10.19 -2.37
C LEU A 11 -16.95 9.56 -3.71
N LEU A 12 -17.67 10.31 -4.55
CA LEU A 12 -18.06 9.85 -5.88
C LEU A 12 -16.86 9.59 -6.78
N THR A 13 -15.79 10.40 -6.69
CA THR A 13 -14.56 10.15 -7.47
C THR A 13 -13.76 8.94 -6.99
N ILE A 14 -13.93 8.51 -5.73
CA ILE A 14 -13.24 7.32 -5.20
C ILE A 14 -13.82 6.04 -5.80
N ILE A 15 -15.12 5.99 -6.07
CA ILE A 15 -15.81 4.80 -6.61
C ILE A 15 -15.16 4.28 -7.92
N PRO A 16 -15.02 5.09 -8.99
CA PRO A 16 -14.40 4.61 -10.23
C PRO A 16 -12.92 4.24 -10.02
N THR A 17 -12.20 4.96 -9.15
CA THR A 17 -10.80 4.63 -8.84
C THR A 17 -10.69 3.26 -8.17
N LEU A 18 -11.51 2.98 -7.14
CA LEU A 18 -11.53 1.68 -6.48
C LEU A 18 -11.97 0.58 -7.43
N PHE A 19 -12.95 0.83 -8.29
CA PHE A 19 -13.38 -0.15 -9.29
C PHE A 19 -12.24 -0.52 -10.25
N VAL A 20 -11.51 0.47 -10.77
CA VAL A 20 -10.33 0.24 -11.62
C VAL A 20 -9.26 -0.57 -10.88
N ILE A 21 -8.98 -0.22 -9.61
CA ILE A 21 -8.03 -0.97 -8.79
C ILE A 21 -8.48 -2.43 -8.62
N LEU A 22 -9.74 -2.68 -8.28
CA LEU A 22 -10.29 -4.03 -8.11
C LEU A 22 -10.18 -4.86 -9.40
N VAL A 23 -10.51 -4.25 -10.55
CA VAL A 23 -10.37 -4.91 -11.86
C VAL A 23 -8.90 -5.23 -12.15
N ILE A 24 -8.00 -4.27 -11.98
CA ILE A 24 -6.57 -4.47 -12.23
C ILE A 24 -6.01 -5.55 -11.30
N THR A 25 -6.31 -5.49 -10.00
CA THR A 25 -5.87 -6.48 -9.02
C THR A 25 -6.38 -7.86 -9.39
N PHE A 26 -7.65 -8.00 -9.76
CA PHE A 26 -8.25 -9.27 -10.18
C PHE A 26 -7.62 -9.85 -11.45
N ILE A 27 -7.27 -9.00 -12.41
CA ILE A 27 -6.53 -9.43 -13.62
C ILE A 27 -5.13 -9.85 -13.23
N MET A 28 -4.40 -9.03 -12.47
CA MET A 28 -3.03 -9.32 -12.06
C MET A 28 -2.93 -10.61 -11.27
N THR A 29 -3.84 -10.88 -10.34
CA THR A 29 -3.82 -12.12 -9.56
C THR A 29 -3.99 -13.37 -10.41
N ARG A 30 -4.70 -13.30 -11.55
CA ARG A 30 -4.79 -14.40 -12.51
C ARG A 30 -3.64 -14.48 -13.50
N MET A 31 -2.92 -13.39 -13.70
CA MET A 31 -1.71 -13.37 -14.52
C MET A 31 -0.47 -13.85 -13.74
N LEU A 32 -0.54 -13.87 -12.41
CA LEU A 32 0.54 -14.40 -11.59
C LEU A 32 0.79 -15.87 -11.91
N PRO A 33 2.05 -16.28 -12.13
CA PRO A 33 2.37 -17.69 -12.30
C PRO A 33 2.16 -18.42 -10.97
N GLY A 34 1.40 -19.52 -11.02
CA GLY A 34 1.08 -20.35 -9.87
C GLY A 34 -0.39 -20.71 -9.83
N ASP A 35 -0.69 -21.99 -9.62
CA ASP A 35 -2.07 -22.46 -9.47
C ASP A 35 -2.52 -22.26 -8.01
N PRO A 36 -3.50 -21.38 -7.73
CA PRO A 36 -3.94 -21.10 -6.37
C PRO A 36 -4.54 -22.33 -5.67
N ALA A 37 -5.12 -23.28 -6.41
CA ALA A 37 -5.56 -24.54 -5.84
C ALA A 37 -4.34 -25.38 -5.41
N MET A 38 -3.31 -25.50 -6.26
CA MET A 38 -2.09 -26.23 -5.91
C MET A 38 -1.34 -25.62 -4.71
N LEU A 39 -1.30 -24.29 -4.60
CA LEU A 39 -0.63 -23.60 -3.49
C LEU A 39 -1.25 -23.93 -2.11
N ARG A 40 -2.52 -24.34 -2.07
CA ARG A 40 -3.20 -24.74 -0.83
C ARG A 40 -3.10 -26.24 -0.54
N MET A 41 -2.79 -27.04 -1.54
CA MET A 41 -2.81 -28.50 -1.42
C MET A 41 -1.63 -29.04 -0.61
N HIS A 42 -1.83 -30.23 -0.03
CA HIS A 42 -0.73 -30.98 0.58
C HIS A 42 0.14 -31.60 -0.54
N PRO A 43 1.47 -31.74 -0.36
CA PRO A 43 2.33 -32.40 -1.35
C PRO A 43 1.95 -33.84 -1.74
N ARG A 44 1.00 -34.45 -1.02
CA ARG A 44 0.47 -35.80 -1.26
C ARG A 44 -0.98 -35.81 -1.74
N ALA A 45 -1.54 -34.63 -2.03
CA ALA A 45 -2.93 -34.51 -2.43
C ALA A 45 -3.13 -35.09 -3.84
N THR A 46 -4.27 -35.75 -4.04
CA THR A 46 -4.58 -36.45 -5.29
C THR A 46 -5.12 -35.49 -6.34
N TYR A 47 -5.20 -35.96 -7.59
CA TYR A 47 -5.86 -35.19 -8.65
C TYR A 47 -7.35 -34.93 -8.36
N GLU A 48 -8.02 -35.84 -7.65
CA GLU A 48 -9.40 -35.60 -7.21
C GLU A 48 -9.49 -34.45 -6.20
N ASP A 49 -8.54 -34.38 -5.26
CA ASP A 49 -8.48 -33.29 -4.29
C ASP A 49 -8.22 -31.94 -4.98
N TYR A 50 -7.46 -31.95 -6.07
CA TYR A 50 -7.24 -30.78 -6.91
C TYR A 50 -8.54 -30.29 -7.55
N LEU A 51 -9.28 -31.19 -8.21
CA LEU A 51 -10.54 -30.82 -8.86
C LEU A 51 -11.57 -30.31 -7.84
N ARG A 52 -11.63 -30.91 -6.64
CA ARG A 52 -12.48 -30.42 -5.55
C ARG A 52 -12.06 -29.01 -5.10
N GLU A 53 -10.77 -28.74 -5.01
CA GLU A 53 -10.26 -27.42 -4.62
C GLU A 53 -10.53 -26.36 -5.69
N VAL A 54 -10.36 -26.71 -6.98
CA VAL A 54 -10.70 -25.84 -8.13
C VAL A 54 -12.18 -25.45 -8.09
N ALA A 55 -13.07 -26.42 -7.89
CA ALA A 55 -14.51 -26.16 -7.76
C ALA A 55 -14.84 -25.34 -6.49
N ARG A 56 -14.17 -25.63 -5.37
CA ARG A 56 -14.35 -24.88 -4.11
C ARG A 56 -13.95 -23.41 -4.24
N LEU A 57 -12.86 -23.13 -4.96
CA LEU A 57 -12.38 -21.78 -5.24
C LEU A 57 -13.15 -21.11 -6.41
N GLY A 58 -14.08 -21.83 -7.05
CA GLY A 58 -14.84 -21.34 -8.20
C GLY A 58 -13.98 -21.08 -9.44
N LEU A 59 -12.79 -21.68 -9.53
CA LEU A 59 -11.85 -21.47 -10.62
C LEU A 59 -12.34 -22.10 -11.94
N ASP A 60 -13.30 -23.02 -11.85
CA ASP A 60 -14.03 -23.65 -12.96
C ASP A 60 -15.14 -22.76 -13.54
N GLN A 61 -15.54 -21.69 -12.85
CA GLN A 61 -16.63 -20.81 -13.27
C GLN A 61 -16.18 -19.82 -14.36
N PRO A 62 -17.10 -19.27 -15.17
CA PRO A 62 -16.79 -18.19 -16.09
C PRO A 62 -16.14 -16.99 -15.38
N ILE A 63 -15.21 -16.32 -16.06
CA ILE A 63 -14.39 -15.24 -15.49
C ILE A 63 -15.22 -14.12 -14.83
N TYR A 64 -16.39 -13.80 -15.39
CA TYR A 64 -17.27 -12.77 -14.86
C TYR A 64 -17.94 -13.21 -13.55
N VAL A 65 -18.28 -14.50 -13.41
CA VAL A 65 -18.83 -15.06 -12.15
C VAL A 65 -17.78 -14.96 -11.07
N GLN A 66 -16.56 -15.38 -11.37
CA GLN A 66 -15.44 -15.28 -10.43
C GLN A 66 -15.18 -13.82 -10.01
N PHE A 67 -15.37 -12.84 -10.92
CA PHE A 67 -15.25 -11.42 -10.58
C PHE A 67 -16.34 -10.96 -9.62
N LEU A 68 -17.59 -11.37 -9.87
CA LEU A 68 -18.72 -11.03 -9.00
C LEU A 68 -18.57 -11.64 -7.61
N VAL A 69 -18.09 -12.89 -7.50
CA VAL A 69 -17.76 -13.53 -6.22
C VAL A 69 -16.65 -12.74 -5.51
N PHE A 70 -15.56 -12.41 -6.22
CA PHE A 70 -14.48 -11.58 -5.67
C PHE A 70 -14.98 -10.23 -5.14
N LEU A 71 -15.84 -9.53 -5.88
CA LEU A 71 -16.44 -8.29 -5.40
C LEU A 71 -17.30 -8.52 -4.15
N GLY A 72 -18.13 -9.55 -4.15
CA GLY A 72 -18.96 -9.93 -2.99
C GLY A 72 -18.11 -10.19 -1.74
N ASP A 73 -17.01 -10.94 -1.88
CA ASP A 73 -16.07 -11.24 -0.79
C ASP A 73 -15.37 -9.98 -0.27
N ILE A 74 -14.95 -9.08 -1.15
CA ILE A 74 -14.33 -7.80 -0.76
C ILE A 74 -15.29 -6.94 0.06
N PHE A 75 -16.54 -6.78 -0.41
CA PHE A 75 -17.51 -5.90 0.26
C PHE A 75 -18.16 -6.53 1.50
N SER A 76 -18.23 -7.86 1.58
CA SER A 76 -18.70 -8.58 2.77
C SER A 76 -17.65 -8.69 3.89
N GLY A 77 -16.38 -8.36 3.58
CA GLY A 77 -15.26 -8.52 4.51
C GLY A 77 -14.71 -9.95 4.56
N ASN A 78 -15.21 -10.86 3.73
CA ASN A 78 -14.71 -12.22 3.59
C ASN A 78 -13.44 -12.26 2.72
N TRP A 79 -12.35 -11.67 3.20
CA TRP A 79 -11.12 -11.56 2.41
C TRP A 79 -10.30 -12.86 2.36
N GLY A 80 -10.71 -13.89 3.09
CA GLY A 80 -10.05 -15.18 3.14
C GLY A 80 -8.68 -15.17 3.80
N ASN A 81 -7.89 -16.21 3.49
CA ASN A 81 -6.57 -16.47 4.08
C ASN A 81 -5.45 -16.25 3.05
N SER A 82 -4.25 -15.94 3.55
CA SER A 82 -3.03 -15.83 2.74
C SER A 82 -2.66 -17.18 2.12
N TYR A 83 -2.19 -17.15 0.87
CA TYR A 83 -1.61 -18.31 0.20
C TYR A 83 -0.11 -18.49 0.51
N ILE A 84 0.55 -17.46 1.05
CA ILE A 84 2.02 -17.39 1.18
C ILE A 84 2.46 -17.49 2.65
N LEU A 85 1.76 -16.81 3.55
CA LEU A 85 2.17 -16.69 4.97
C LEU A 85 1.75 -17.90 5.83
N GLY A 86 1.14 -18.92 5.24
CA GLY A 86 0.63 -20.10 5.92
C GLY A 86 -0.85 -20.34 5.62
N ARG A 87 -1.25 -21.62 5.65
CA ARG A 87 -2.52 -22.14 5.10
C ARG A 87 -3.78 -21.47 5.68
N ASP A 88 -3.68 -20.86 6.87
CA ASP A 88 -4.80 -20.27 7.61
C ASP A 88 -4.56 -18.85 8.15
N TYR A 89 -3.60 -18.10 7.61
CA TYR A 89 -3.37 -16.72 8.09
C TYR A 89 -4.41 -15.74 7.52
N PRO A 90 -5.34 -15.18 8.31
CA PRO A 90 -6.40 -14.31 7.80
C PRO A 90 -5.86 -13.01 7.21
N ILE A 91 -6.32 -12.64 6.01
CA ILE A 91 -5.85 -11.43 5.32
C ILE A 91 -6.19 -10.15 6.11
N TRP A 92 -7.32 -10.13 6.82
CA TRP A 92 -7.69 -9.01 7.70
C TRP A 92 -6.61 -8.68 8.74
N LEU A 93 -5.98 -9.69 9.36
CA LEU A 93 -4.92 -9.45 10.34
C LEU A 93 -3.72 -8.77 9.70
N LEU A 94 -3.33 -9.21 8.51
CA LEU A 94 -2.24 -8.61 7.74
C LEU A 94 -2.57 -7.14 7.41
N ILE A 95 -3.76 -6.87 6.89
CA ILE A 95 -4.19 -5.51 6.54
C ILE A 95 -4.22 -4.63 7.78
N ASN A 96 -4.80 -5.10 8.89
CA ASN A 96 -4.89 -4.32 10.13
C ASN A 96 -3.50 -3.98 10.69
N GLN A 97 -2.57 -4.93 10.67
CA GLN A 97 -1.19 -4.72 11.10
C GLN A 97 -0.50 -3.66 10.22
N LYS A 98 -0.57 -3.81 8.89
CA LYS A 98 0.08 -2.87 7.95
C LYS A 98 -0.57 -1.49 7.94
N LEU A 99 -1.89 -1.43 8.12
CA LEU A 99 -2.65 -0.19 8.22
C LEU A 99 -2.20 0.61 9.45
N SER A 100 -2.11 -0.03 10.62
CA SER A 100 -1.67 0.63 11.85
C SER A 100 -0.28 1.24 11.71
N ILE A 101 0.66 0.50 11.10
CA ILE A 101 2.02 0.97 10.82
C ILE A 101 2.00 2.17 9.87
N SER A 102 1.20 2.08 8.80
CA SER A 102 1.08 3.15 7.80
C SER A 102 0.49 4.42 8.40
N LEU A 103 -0.50 4.29 9.30
CA LEU A 103 -1.07 5.41 10.04
C LEU A 103 -0.07 6.05 10.99
N GLU A 104 0.73 5.25 11.70
CA GLU A 104 1.78 5.74 12.61
C GLU A 104 2.83 6.56 11.83
N ILE A 105 3.36 6.00 10.74
CA ILE A 105 4.35 6.68 9.88
C ILE A 105 3.76 7.93 9.25
N MET A 106 2.52 7.86 8.73
CA MET A 106 1.81 9.00 8.16
C MET A 106 1.64 10.13 9.18
N ALA A 107 1.18 9.82 10.39
CA ALA A 107 0.94 10.82 11.43
C ALA A 107 2.23 11.56 11.80
N ILE A 108 3.32 10.82 12.06
CA ILE A 108 4.62 11.41 12.39
C ILE A 108 5.14 12.27 11.24
N SER A 109 5.08 11.75 10.01
CA SER A 109 5.54 12.47 8.81
C SER A 109 4.74 13.75 8.59
N MET A 110 3.42 13.70 8.80
CA MET A 110 2.54 14.84 8.64
C MET A 110 2.82 15.93 9.67
N ILE A 111 3.05 15.56 10.94
CA ILE A 111 3.44 16.52 11.99
C ILE A 111 4.74 17.22 11.63
N ILE A 112 5.77 16.46 11.22
CA ILE A 112 7.06 17.02 10.81
C ILE A 112 6.88 17.96 9.60
N ALA A 113 6.14 17.52 8.58
CA ALA A 113 5.88 18.29 7.38
C ALA A 113 5.14 19.60 7.68
N ILE A 114 4.14 19.58 8.57
CA ILE A 114 3.42 20.78 8.99
C ILE A 114 4.36 21.74 9.72
N ILE A 115 5.13 21.26 10.70
CA ILE A 115 6.03 22.11 11.49
C ILE A 115 7.09 22.76 10.59
N LEU A 116 7.77 21.97 9.76
CA LEU A 116 8.82 22.48 8.87
C LEU A 116 8.25 23.33 7.75
N GLY A 117 7.15 22.90 7.14
CA GLY A 117 6.47 23.60 6.06
C GLY A 117 5.94 24.97 6.50
N LEU A 118 5.33 25.07 7.68
CA LEU A 118 4.87 26.35 8.23
C LEU A 118 6.05 27.28 8.57
N LYS A 119 7.13 26.76 9.16
CA LYS A 119 8.32 27.56 9.49
C LYS A 119 8.97 28.13 8.22
N LEU A 120 9.28 27.27 7.25
CA LEU A 120 9.92 27.67 6.00
C LEU A 120 9.01 28.56 5.16
N GLY A 121 7.72 28.23 5.08
CA GLY A 121 6.70 29.04 4.39
C GLY A 121 6.58 30.44 4.99
N LYS A 122 6.53 30.56 6.32
CA LYS A 122 6.50 31.86 7.01
C LYS A 122 7.76 32.68 6.72
N VAL A 123 8.95 32.08 6.78
CA VAL A 123 10.22 32.78 6.51
C VAL A 123 10.28 33.28 5.06
N SER A 124 9.93 32.41 4.11
CA SER A 124 9.91 32.74 2.67
C SER A 124 8.90 33.84 2.35
N ALA A 125 7.71 33.80 2.95
CA ALA A 125 6.70 34.84 2.78
C ALA A 125 7.13 36.19 3.39
N ALA A 126 7.67 36.19 4.61
CA ALA A 126 8.07 37.41 5.30
C ALA A 126 9.32 38.08 4.70
N HIS A 127 10.21 37.31 4.06
CA HIS A 127 11.48 37.82 3.51
C HIS A 127 11.56 37.64 1.98
N ARG A 128 10.43 37.84 1.29
CA ARG A 128 10.31 37.61 -0.16
C ARG A 128 11.45 38.27 -0.95
N ASN A 129 12.01 37.52 -1.92
CA ASN A 129 13.11 37.93 -2.80
C ASN A 129 14.46 38.24 -2.12
N THR A 130 14.58 38.05 -0.80
CA THR A 130 15.86 38.19 -0.10
C THR A 130 16.69 36.91 -0.16
N LYS A 131 17.94 36.97 0.33
CA LYS A 131 18.81 35.78 0.48
C LYS A 131 18.16 34.66 1.31
N ARG A 132 17.38 35.01 2.36
CA ARG A 132 16.70 34.03 3.23
C ARG A 132 15.62 33.25 2.48
N ASP A 133 14.82 33.95 1.68
CA ASP A 133 13.81 33.32 0.81
C ASP A 133 14.46 32.41 -0.24
N LYS A 134 15.52 32.89 -0.91
CA LYS A 134 16.26 32.08 -1.89
C LYS A 134 16.83 30.79 -1.27
N LEU A 135 17.44 30.88 -0.09
CA LEU A 135 17.97 29.70 0.63
C LEU A 135 16.86 28.72 1.03
N ALA A 136 15.74 29.22 1.56
CA ALA A 136 14.59 28.37 1.90
C ALA A 136 14.03 27.64 0.68
N LYS A 137 13.93 28.33 -0.47
CA LYS A 137 13.48 27.72 -1.74
C LYS A 137 14.47 26.68 -2.26
N ILE A 138 15.77 26.96 -2.23
CA ILE A 138 16.80 25.97 -2.62
C ILE A 138 16.67 24.72 -1.77
N PHE A 139 16.55 24.88 -0.45
CA PHE A 139 16.33 23.75 0.45
C PHE A 139 15.08 22.94 0.05
N ILE A 140 13.93 23.59 -0.14
CA ILE A 140 12.69 22.92 -0.57
C ILE A 140 12.90 22.18 -1.90
N TYR A 141 13.53 22.83 -2.88
CA TYR A 141 13.72 22.23 -4.20
C TYR A 141 14.64 21.01 -4.20
N ILE A 142 15.65 20.95 -3.32
CA ILE A 142 16.47 19.74 -3.17
C ILE A 142 15.58 18.54 -2.80
N PHE A 143 14.70 18.68 -1.81
CA PHE A 143 13.82 17.59 -1.37
C PHE A 143 12.72 17.25 -2.38
N VAL A 144 12.21 18.23 -3.13
CA VAL A 144 11.17 17.99 -4.15
C VAL A 144 11.76 17.37 -5.42
N SER A 145 13.02 17.68 -5.76
CA SER A 145 13.63 17.24 -7.02
C SER A 145 14.22 15.83 -6.94
N ILE A 146 14.64 15.38 -5.76
CA ILE A 146 15.18 14.04 -5.59
C ILE A 146 14.02 13.07 -5.38
N PRO A 147 13.89 12.01 -6.20
CA PRO A 147 12.87 11.00 -5.99
C PRO A 147 13.00 10.37 -4.59
N ALA A 148 11.89 10.22 -3.87
CA ALA A 148 11.90 9.73 -2.49
C ALA A 148 12.62 8.37 -2.34
N PHE A 149 12.46 7.47 -3.32
CA PHE A 149 13.13 6.17 -3.29
C PHE A 149 14.67 6.30 -3.32
N VAL A 150 15.23 7.29 -4.03
CA VAL A 150 16.68 7.49 -4.10
C VAL A 150 17.24 7.89 -2.74
N ILE A 151 16.57 8.82 -2.06
CA ILE A 151 16.95 9.24 -0.70
C ILE A 151 16.91 8.03 0.23
N ILE A 152 15.80 7.30 0.25
CA ILE A 152 15.61 6.14 1.14
C ILE A 152 16.67 5.06 0.86
N THR A 153 16.87 4.69 -0.41
CA THR A 153 17.85 3.66 -0.80
C THR A 153 19.28 4.08 -0.44
N TYR A 154 19.66 5.34 -0.67
CA TYR A 154 21.00 5.81 -0.32
C TYR A 154 21.23 5.85 1.20
N PHE A 155 20.26 6.35 1.97
CA PHE A 155 20.32 6.31 3.43
C PHE A 155 20.42 4.87 3.96
N MET A 156 19.67 3.93 3.38
CA MET A 156 19.78 2.51 3.75
C MET A 156 21.15 1.93 3.42
N GLN A 157 21.71 2.23 2.24
CA GLN A 157 23.04 1.75 1.87
C GLN A 157 24.13 2.26 2.82
N LEU A 158 24.10 3.57 3.16
CA LEU A 158 25.03 4.15 4.13
C LEU A 158 24.86 3.51 5.50
N TYR A 159 23.62 3.30 5.92
CA TYR A 159 23.30 2.70 7.20
C TYR A 159 23.83 1.27 7.33
N VAL A 160 23.61 0.43 6.30
CA VAL A 160 24.17 -0.93 6.19
C VAL A 160 25.70 -0.94 6.16
N ALA A 161 26.32 0.08 5.54
CA ALA A 161 27.77 0.21 5.45
C ALA A 161 28.44 0.65 6.78
N THR A 162 27.67 1.02 7.80
CA THR A 162 28.20 1.42 9.11
C THR A 162 28.01 0.33 10.17
N PRO A 163 28.96 0.16 11.10
CA PRO A 163 28.83 -0.81 12.20
C PRO A 163 27.76 -0.40 13.23
N LEU A 164 27.15 0.79 13.09
CA LEU A 164 26.35 1.40 14.15
C LEU A 164 24.93 0.83 14.28
N GLN A 165 24.46 0.05 13.31
CA GLN A 165 23.20 -0.73 13.28
C GLN A 165 22.06 -0.39 14.30
N ILE A 166 21.70 0.90 14.47
CA ILE A 166 20.70 1.41 15.44
C ILE A 166 19.22 1.13 15.07
N LEU A 167 18.90 0.97 13.78
CA LEU A 167 17.57 0.71 13.19
C LEU A 167 17.50 -0.58 12.33
N PRO A 168 16.36 -1.28 12.25
CA PRO A 168 16.25 -2.42 11.33
C PRO A 168 16.40 -1.98 9.86
N ILE A 169 17.17 -2.72 9.07
CA ILE A 169 17.41 -2.45 7.63
C ILE A 169 16.13 -2.68 6.83
N PHE A 170 15.29 -3.62 7.27
CA PHE A 170 14.00 -3.91 6.66
C PHE A 170 12.92 -4.05 7.73
N GLY A 171 11.71 -3.58 7.42
CA GLY A 171 10.53 -3.73 8.27
C GLY A 171 10.38 -2.66 9.35
N TYR A 172 9.20 -2.64 9.95
CA TYR A 172 8.80 -1.71 10.99
C TYR A 172 8.30 -2.55 12.18
N LYS A 173 9.05 -2.53 13.29
CA LYS A 173 8.87 -3.38 14.49
C LYS A 173 8.84 -4.89 14.16
N THR A 174 9.96 -5.59 14.38
CA THR A 174 9.96 -7.07 14.55
C THR A 174 9.32 -7.44 15.86
#